data_AF-A0A5N6NDH1-F1
#
_entry.id   AF-A0A5N6NDH1-F1
#
_cell.length_a   1.000
_cell.length_b   1.000
_cell.length_c   1.000
_cell.angle_alpha   90.00
_cell.angle_beta   90.00
_cell.angle_gamma   90.00
#
_symmetry.space_group_name_H-M   'P 1'
#
loop_
_entity.id
_entity.type
_entity.pdbx_description
1 polymer ?
#
loop_
_entity_poly.entity_id
_entity_poly.type
_entity_poly.pdbx_seq_one_letter_code
_entity_poly.pdbx_strand_id
1 'polypeptide(L)'
;MCDWAFGRFRVCPNLSDTSSNDGTLENCPQLLEGKYLGYNYTSLVFAPYGDHWRNLKHVASTEILLSHRLREFEPIRANEGCIMLRILYRAFEKSTVFLVKPMLVDLTLKDVMKMISGKRYYYSKNDVVTDEEKEKAHRFQEIVS
;
A
#
# COMPACT_ATOMS: atom_id res chain seq x y z
N MET A 1 1.75 -19.12 -22.05
CA MET A 1 0.28 -18.93 -22.08
C MET A 1 -0.22 -19.46 -20.76
N CYS A 2 -0.69 -18.57 -19.90
CA CYS A 2 -1.06 -18.87 -18.51
C CYS A 2 -2.47 -19.45 -18.49
N ASP A 3 -2.67 -20.63 -17.91
CA ASP A 3 -4.00 -21.11 -17.52
C ASP A 3 -4.00 -21.36 -16.01
N TRP A 4 -4.57 -20.39 -15.29
CA TRP A 4 -5.01 -20.54 -13.91
C TRP A 4 -6.40 -21.15 -13.93
N ALA A 5 -6.53 -22.43 -13.57
CA ALA A 5 -7.83 -23.05 -13.30
C ALA A 5 -7.78 -23.89 -12.03
N PHE A 6 -8.54 -23.41 -11.05
CA PHE A 6 -9.14 -24.06 -9.90
C PHE A 6 -9.08 -25.60 -9.84
N GLY A 7 -8.64 -26.09 -8.68
CA GLY A 7 -9.25 -27.25 -8.03
C GLY A 7 -8.71 -28.62 -8.44
N ARG A 8 -7.89 -29.22 -7.56
CA ARG A 8 -8.09 -30.53 -6.90
C ARG A 8 -6.79 -30.87 -6.16
N PHE A 9 -6.70 -30.52 -4.87
CA PHE A 9 -5.60 -31.02 -4.05
C PHE A 9 -5.76 -32.53 -3.91
N ARG A 10 -4.77 -33.25 -4.46
CA ARG A 10 -4.63 -34.69 -4.35
C ARG A 10 -4.44 -35.02 -2.86
N VAL A 11 -5.35 -35.83 -2.31
CA VAL A 11 -5.16 -36.45 -0.99
C VAL A 11 -4.01 -37.45 -1.13
N CYS A 12 -2.89 -37.22 -0.44
CA CYS A 12 -1.85 -38.23 -0.28
C CYS A 12 -2.38 -39.33 0.66
N PRO A 13 -2.44 -40.60 0.24
CA PRO A 13 -2.78 -41.68 1.15
C PRO A 13 -1.51 -42.12 1.88
N ASN A 14 -1.64 -42.24 3.20
CA ASN A 14 -0.71 -42.89 4.13
C ASN A 14 0.47 -42.03 4.63
N LEU A 15 0.20 -41.22 5.64
CA LEU A 15 1.16 -40.94 6.71
C LEU A 15 0.38 -40.70 8.01
N SER A 16 0.34 -41.72 8.87
CA SER A 16 -0.07 -41.59 10.27
C SER A 16 1.00 -40.77 10.99
N ASP A 17 0.68 -39.51 11.28
CA ASP A 17 1.15 -38.69 12.41
C ASP A 17 0.99 -37.20 12.05
N THR A 18 -0.24 -36.71 12.10
CA THR A 18 -0.52 -35.26 11.99
C THR A 18 -0.64 -34.65 13.39
N SER A 19 0.49 -34.44 14.07
CA SER A 19 0.55 -33.47 15.16
C SER A 19 0.93 -32.10 14.57
N SER A 20 -0.10 -31.39 14.09
CA SER A 20 -0.28 -29.95 14.26
C SER A 20 0.99 -29.08 14.31
N ASN A 21 1.51 -28.66 13.14
CA ASN A 21 2.50 -27.57 13.03
C ASN A 21 2.16 -26.56 11.92
N ASP A 22 0.88 -26.39 11.59
CA ASP A 22 0.43 -25.40 10.58
C ASP A 22 0.18 -23.99 11.16
N GLY A 23 0.29 -23.79 12.48
CA GLY A 23 0.02 -22.49 13.13
C GLY A 23 1.20 -21.52 13.22
N THR A 24 2.42 -21.95 12.88
CA THR A 24 3.64 -21.18 13.17
C THR A 24 4.21 -20.41 11.98
N LEU A 25 3.76 -20.68 10.75
CA LEU A 25 4.21 -19.97 9.54
C LEU A 25 3.28 -18.83 9.11
N GLU A 26 2.07 -18.74 9.69
CA GLU A 26 1.08 -17.71 9.34
C GLU A 26 1.11 -16.47 10.26
N ASN A 27 1.93 -16.49 11.31
CA ASN A 27 2.10 -15.37 12.22
C ASN A 27 3.19 -14.42 11.70
N CYS A 28 2.84 -13.14 11.52
CA CYS A 28 3.83 -12.10 11.25
C CYS A 28 4.87 -12.15 12.40
N PRO A 29 6.18 -12.34 12.11
CA PRO A 29 7.19 -12.39 13.16
C PRO A 29 7.09 -11.13 14.00
N GLN A 30 7.18 -11.27 15.33
CA GLN A 30 7.06 -10.15 16.26
C GLN A 30 8.29 -9.26 16.17
N LEU A 31 8.34 -8.43 15.14
CA LEU A 31 9.36 -7.42 14.91
C LEU A 31 9.21 -6.30 15.95
N LEU A 32 10.32 -5.69 16.36
CA LEU A 32 10.33 -4.57 17.31
C LEU A 32 9.41 -3.42 16.83
N GLU A 33 9.32 -3.24 15.51
CA GLU A 33 8.42 -2.35 14.81
C GLU A 33 6.95 -2.60 15.16
N GLY A 34 6.52 -3.85 15.30
CA GLY A 34 5.15 -4.17 15.70
C GLY A 34 4.83 -3.73 17.13
N LYS A 35 5.83 -3.65 18.02
CA LYS A 35 5.66 -3.09 19.36
C LYS A 35 5.45 -1.58 19.32
N TYR A 36 6.31 -0.85 18.61
CA TYR A 36 6.32 0.62 18.62
C TYR A 36 5.42 1.26 17.55
N LEU A 37 5.50 0.79 16.29
CA LEU A 37 4.70 1.26 15.16
C LEU A 37 3.35 0.53 15.07
N GLY A 38 3.29 -0.71 15.52
CA GLY A 38 2.08 -1.53 15.50
C GLY A 38 1.18 -1.41 16.73
N TYR A 39 1.41 -0.42 17.60
CA TYR A 39 0.68 -0.23 18.87
C TYR A 39 0.59 -1.53 19.68
N ASN A 40 1.74 -2.12 20.02
CA ASN A 40 1.82 -3.45 20.65
C ASN A 40 1.11 -4.56 19.85
N TYR A 41 1.38 -4.66 18.54
CA TYR A 41 0.83 -5.69 17.65
C TYR A 41 -0.71 -5.69 17.58
N THR A 42 -1.34 -4.51 17.65
CA THR A 42 -2.79 -4.37 17.52
C THR A 42 -3.21 -3.82 16.16
N SER A 43 -2.26 -3.30 15.36
CA SER A 43 -2.55 -2.80 14.02
C SER A 43 -2.67 -3.94 13.00
N LEU A 44 -3.41 -3.70 11.91
CA LEU A 44 -3.67 -4.70 10.85
C LEU A 44 -2.38 -5.31 10.26
N VAL A 45 -1.30 -4.54 10.18
CA VAL A 45 -0.01 -4.97 9.60
C VAL A 45 0.79 -5.85 10.55
N PHE A 46 0.69 -5.59 11.87
CA PHE A 46 1.55 -6.21 12.87
C PHE A 46 0.81 -7.18 13.80
N ALA A 47 -0.52 -7.26 13.73
CA ALA A 47 -1.29 -8.15 14.58
C ALA A 47 -1.02 -9.62 14.24
N PRO A 48 -0.80 -10.49 15.25
CA PRO A 48 -0.67 -11.92 15.04
C PRO A 48 -1.98 -12.49 14.51
N TYR A 49 -1.90 -13.61 13.81
CA TYR A 49 -3.06 -14.26 13.24
C TYR A 49 -4.03 -14.70 14.35
N GLY A 50 -5.29 -14.30 14.25
CA GLY A 50 -6.32 -14.54 15.27
C GLY A 50 -7.59 -13.77 14.97
N ASP A 51 -8.60 -13.87 15.85
CA ASP A 51 -9.90 -13.23 15.64
C ASP A 51 -9.80 -11.70 15.53
N HIS A 52 -8.87 -11.08 16.27
CA HIS A 52 -8.58 -9.65 16.17
C HIS A 52 -8.11 -9.26 14.76
N TRP A 53 -7.11 -9.96 14.21
CA TRP A 53 -6.62 -9.71 12.86
C TRP A 53 -7.69 -9.98 11.80
N ARG A 54 -8.48 -11.05 11.95
CA ARG A 54 -9.60 -11.37 11.05
C ARG A 54 -10.65 -10.27 11.03
N ASN A 55 -11.01 -9.72 12.20
CA ASN A 55 -11.94 -8.61 12.32
C ASN A 55 -11.38 -7.33 11.68
N LEU A 56 -10.12 -7.00 11.93
CA LEU A 56 -9.47 -5.85 11.29
C LEU A 56 -9.43 -5.99 9.77
N LYS A 57 -9.10 -7.18 9.26
CA LYS A 57 -9.08 -7.47 7.82
C LYS A 57 -10.48 -7.35 7.22
N HIS A 58 -11.50 -7.85 7.91
CA HIS A 58 -12.88 -7.72 7.50
C HIS A 58 -13.26 -6.24 7.36
N VAL A 59 -13.08 -5.43 8.40
CA VAL A 59 -13.38 -3.99 8.38
C VAL A 59 -12.61 -3.27 7.28
N ALA A 60 -11.30 -3.53 7.14
CA ALA A 60 -10.50 -2.92 6.08
C ALA A 60 -11.03 -3.28 4.68
N SER A 61 -11.44 -4.53 4.46
CA SER A 61 -11.96 -4.98 3.18
C SER A 61 -13.36 -4.44 2.85
N THR A 62 -14.24 -4.29 3.85
CA THR A 62 -15.62 -3.88 3.66
C THR A 62 -15.81 -2.37 3.65
N GLU A 63 -14.99 -1.64 4.40
CA GLU A 63 -15.14 -0.18 4.53
C GLU A 63 -14.14 0.58 3.66
N ILE A 64 -12.86 0.21 3.72
CA ILE A 64 -11.77 1.00 3.10
C ILE A 64 -11.52 0.54 1.66
N LEU A 65 -11.43 -0.78 1.44
CA LEU A 65 -11.02 -1.37 0.16
C LEU A 65 -12.21 -1.89 -0.65
N LEU A 66 -13.43 -1.50 -0.30
CA LEU A 66 -14.62 -1.88 -1.04
C LEU A 66 -14.54 -1.35 -2.48
N SER A 67 -14.92 -2.18 -3.45
CA SER A 67 -14.81 -1.83 -4.88
C SER A 67 -15.50 -0.51 -5.24
N HIS A 68 -16.63 -0.20 -4.58
CA HIS A 68 -17.34 1.07 -4.75
C HIS A 68 -16.48 2.26 -4.29
N ARG A 69 -15.87 2.19 -3.10
CA ARG A 69 -14.97 3.23 -2.57
C ARG A 69 -13.75 3.42 -3.46
N LEU A 70 -13.16 2.33 -3.94
CA LEU A 70 -12.03 2.40 -4.87
C LEU A 70 -12.39 3.05 -6.22
N ARG A 71 -13.66 2.92 -6.64
CA ARG A 71 -14.18 3.61 -7.83
C ARG A 71 -14.39 5.10 -7.57
N GLU A 72 -14.84 5.50 -6.39
CA GLU A 72 -14.91 6.93 -6.00
C GLU A 72 -13.54 7.63 -6.09
N PHE A 73 -12.45 6.89 -5.84
CA PHE A 73 -11.08 7.39 -5.95
C PHE A 73 -10.43 7.24 -7.34
N GLU A 74 -11.15 6.71 -8.33
CA GLU A 74 -10.69 6.65 -9.73
C GLU A 74 -10.22 8.02 -10.28
N PRO A 75 -10.98 9.12 -10.14
CA PRO A 75 -10.55 10.41 -10.70
C PRO A 75 -9.29 10.94 -10.04
N ILE A 76 -9.06 10.62 -8.77
CA ILE A 76 -7.84 11.01 -8.05
C ILE A 76 -6.62 10.31 -8.66
N ARG A 77 -6.69 8.99 -8.82
CA ARG A 77 -5.61 8.18 -9.39
C ARG A 77 -5.34 8.52 -10.85
N ALA A 78 -6.41 8.74 -11.64
CA ALA A 78 -6.29 9.18 -13.02
C ALA A 78 -5.57 10.53 -13.12
N ASN A 79 -5.92 11.47 -12.25
CA ASN A 79 -5.28 12.79 -12.22
C ASN A 79 -3.79 12.72 -11.85
N GLU A 80 -3.41 12.01 -10.78
CA GLU A 80 -1.99 11.90 -10.39
C GLU A 80 -1.18 11.12 -11.44
N GLY A 81 -1.77 10.09 -12.05
CA GLY A 81 -1.18 9.38 -13.20
C GLY A 81 -0.94 10.29 -14.41
N CYS A 82 -1.90 11.15 -14.76
CA CYS A 82 -1.75 12.16 -15.81
C CYS A 82 -0.61 13.15 -15.50
N ILE A 83 -0.48 13.58 -14.24
CA ILE A 83 0.62 14.46 -13.81
C ILE A 83 1.97 13.75 -14.00
N MET A 84 2.09 12.49 -13.57
CA MET A 84 3.31 11.70 -13.75
C MET A 84 3.67 11.55 -15.24
N LEU A 85 2.70 11.22 -16.10
CA LEU A 85 2.91 11.12 -17.54
C LEU A 85 3.38 12.45 -18.16
N ARG A 86 2.85 13.57 -17.70
CA ARG A 86 3.28 14.90 -18.16
C ARG A 86 4.72 15.22 -17.75
N ILE A 87 5.13 14.81 -16.55
CA ILE A 87 6.52 14.94 -16.08
C ILE A 87 7.44 14.06 -16.94
N LEU A 88 7.04 12.81 -17.19
CA LEU A 88 7.77 11.88 -18.04
C LEU A 88 7.94 12.42 -19.46
N TYR A 89 6.87 12.94 -20.05
CA TYR A 89 6.89 13.54 -21.38
C TYR A 89 7.88 14.70 -21.47
N ARG A 90 7.87 15.62 -20.48
CA ARG A 90 8.85 16.73 -20.42
C ARG A 90 10.28 16.27 -20.18
N ALA A 91 10.48 15.20 -19.41
CA ALA A 91 11.81 14.62 -19.20
C ALA A 91 12.33 13.95 -20.47
N PHE A 92 11.44 13.31 -21.24
CA PHE A 92 11.73 12.72 -22.53
C PHE A 92 12.16 13.77 -23.55
N GLU A 93 11.46 14.91 -23.64
CA GLU A 93 11.86 16.04 -24.50
C GLU A 93 13.28 16.54 -24.19
N LYS A 94 13.70 16.46 -22.92
CA LYS A 94 15.02 16.86 -22.46
C LYS A 94 16.06 15.73 -22.52
N SER A 95 15.72 14.57 -23.10
CA SER A 95 16.58 13.37 -23.16
C SER A 95 17.20 12.98 -21.81
N THR A 96 16.46 13.21 -20.71
CA THR A 96 16.96 12.97 -19.35
C THR A 96 16.70 11.52 -18.95
N VAL A 97 17.74 10.83 -18.46
CA VAL A 97 17.60 9.49 -17.88
C VAL A 97 16.90 9.61 -16.52
N PHE A 98 15.87 8.81 -16.28
CA PHE A 98 15.14 8.78 -15.02
C PHE A 98 15.03 7.37 -14.47
N LEU A 99 15.01 7.27 -13.14
CA LEU A 99 14.79 6.00 -12.44
C LEU A 99 13.28 5.81 -12.25
N VAL A 100 12.76 4.69 -12.77
CA VAL A 100 11.32 4.37 -12.70
C VAL A 100 10.88 4.07 -11.27
N LYS A 101 11.72 3.42 -10.47
CA LYS A 101 11.40 3.03 -9.08
C LYS A 101 10.92 4.20 -8.20
N PRO A 102 11.69 5.29 -8.00
CA PRO A 102 11.26 6.40 -7.16
C PRO A 102 10.03 7.12 -7.72
N MET A 103 9.85 7.15 -9.05
CA MET A 103 8.65 7.74 -9.64
C MET A 103 7.38 6.95 -9.30
N LEU A 104 7.45 5.61 -9.35
CA LEU A 104 6.32 4.77 -8.97
C LEU A 104 6.03 4.88 -7.47
N VAL A 105 7.07 4.90 -6.63
CA VAL A 105 6.93 5.10 -5.20
C VAL A 105 6.26 6.45 -4.92
N ASP A 106 6.75 7.54 -5.52
CA ASP A 106 6.16 8.87 -5.40
C ASP A 106 4.69 8.90 -5.86
N LEU A 107 4.35 8.27 -6.98
CA LEU A 107 2.97 8.19 -7.46
C LEU A 107 2.08 7.48 -6.44
N THR A 108 2.51 6.32 -5.95
CA THR A 108 1.70 5.54 -4.98
C THR A 108 1.51 6.29 -3.66
N LEU A 109 2.53 7.00 -3.18
CA LEU A 109 2.43 7.85 -2.00
C LEU A 109 1.46 9.01 -2.20
N LYS A 110 1.53 9.70 -3.35
CA LYS A 110 0.60 10.77 -3.69
C LYS A 110 -0.85 10.28 -3.77
N ASP A 111 -1.07 9.14 -4.42
CA ASP A 111 -2.39 8.53 -4.54
C ASP A 111 -2.95 8.14 -3.18
N VAL A 112 -2.22 7.33 -2.41
CA VAL A 112 -2.67 6.83 -1.11
C VAL A 112 -2.91 7.98 -0.13
N MET A 113 -2.00 8.95 -0.09
CA MET A 113 -2.15 10.10 0.80
C MET A 113 -3.37 10.95 0.45
N LYS A 114 -3.66 11.11 -0.85
CA LYS A 114 -4.82 11.87 -1.30
C LYS A 114 -6.13 11.11 -1.12
N MET A 115 -6.11 9.78 -1.25
CA MET A 115 -7.27 8.93 -0.92
C MET A 115 -7.61 8.99 0.58
N ILE A 116 -6.61 8.97 1.46
CA ILE A 116 -6.83 8.98 2.92
C ILE A 116 -7.20 10.37 3.45
N SER A 117 -6.44 11.39 3.05
CA SER A 117 -6.55 12.74 3.63
C SER A 117 -7.42 13.71 2.82
N GLY A 118 -7.75 13.35 1.58
CA GLY A 118 -8.40 14.24 0.61
C GLY A 118 -7.50 15.40 0.13
N LYS A 119 -6.26 15.49 0.61
CA LYS A 119 -5.34 16.62 0.38
C LYS A 119 -4.01 16.11 -0.18
N ARG A 120 -3.28 17.02 -0.83
CA ARG A 120 -1.92 16.75 -1.31
C ARG A 120 -0.92 17.14 -0.21
N TYR A 121 -0.17 16.16 0.28
CA TYR A 121 0.88 16.36 1.29
C TYR A 121 2.25 15.85 0.84
N TYR A 122 2.34 15.36 -0.39
CA TYR A 122 3.57 14.84 -0.95
C TYR A 122 3.78 15.50 -2.32
N TYR A 123 4.80 16.34 -2.42
CA TYR A 123 5.09 17.10 -3.63
C TYR A 123 6.52 16.84 -4.06
N SER A 124 6.71 16.76 -5.38
CA SER A 124 8.05 16.66 -5.97
C SER A 124 8.53 18.05 -6.37
N LYS A 125 9.84 18.21 -6.59
CA LYS A 125 10.49 19.49 -6.91
C LYS A 125 9.90 20.22 -8.12
N ASN A 126 9.18 19.50 -8.98
CA ASN A 126 8.59 20.00 -10.22
C ASN A 126 7.10 20.35 -10.11
N ASP A 127 6.46 20.13 -8.96
CA ASP A 127 5.04 20.46 -8.76
C ASP A 127 4.89 21.98 -8.54
N VAL A 128 3.92 22.59 -9.24
CA VAL A 128 3.56 24.01 -9.04
C VAL A 128 2.56 24.08 -7.89
N VAL A 129 2.99 24.64 -6.75
CA VAL A 129 2.28 24.57 -5.46
C VAL A 129 2.42 25.92 -4.75
N THR A 130 1.41 26.33 -3.99
CA THR A 130 1.51 27.53 -3.13
C THR A 130 2.48 27.28 -1.98
N ASP A 131 3.16 28.33 -1.50
CA ASP A 131 4.17 28.18 -0.43
C ASP A 131 3.59 27.55 0.85
N GLU A 132 2.33 27.83 1.18
CA GLU A 132 1.63 27.27 2.34
C GLU A 132 1.40 25.75 2.26
N GLU A 133 1.06 25.24 1.07
CA GLU A 133 0.84 23.81 0.84
C GLU A 133 2.17 23.04 0.87
N LYS A 134 3.23 23.66 0.35
CA LYS A 134 4.58 23.11 0.37
C LYS A 134 5.13 22.99 1.79
N GLU A 135 4.86 23.96 2.65
CA GLU A 135 5.27 23.92 4.06
C GLU A 135 4.55 22.82 4.85
N LYS A 136 3.24 22.65 4.64
CA LYS A 136 2.45 21.58 5.26
C LYS A 136 2.94 20.19 4.82
N ALA A 137 3.31 20.05 3.56
CA ALA A 137 3.88 18.83 3.01
C ALA A 137 5.28 18.53 3.55
N HIS A 138 6.15 19.55 3.65
CA HIS A 138 7.49 19.38 4.20
C HIS A 138 7.45 18.88 5.65
N ARG A 139 6.60 19.49 6.49
CA ARG A 139 6.38 19.01 7.86
C ARG A 139 5.91 17.56 7.91
N PHE A 140 5.01 17.17 7.00
CA PHE A 140 4.54 15.79 6.94
C PHE A 140 5.65 14.83 6.51
N GLN A 141 6.46 15.21 5.51
CA GLN A 141 7.60 14.43 5.06
C GLN A 141 8.68 14.27 6.15
N GLU A 142 8.92 15.30 6.97
CA GLU A 142 9.81 15.21 8.13
C GLU A 142 9.31 14.22 9.20
N ILE A 143 8.00 14.07 9.36
CA ILE A 143 7.42 13.11 10.32
C ILE A 143 7.52 11.67 9.79
N VAL A 144 7.44 11.49 8.47
CA VAL A 144 7.42 10.17 7.82
C VAL A 144 8.83 9.66 7.49
N SER A 145 9.82 10.56 7.37
CA SER A 145 11.22 10.22 7.08
C SER A 145 12.01 9.82 8.31
#